data_AF-A0A972VP22-F1
#
_entry.id   AF-A0A972VP22-F1
#
_cell.length_a   1.000
_cell.length_b   1.000
_cell.length_c   1.000
_cell.angle_alpha   90.00
_cell.angle_beta   90.00
_cell.angle_gamma   90.00
#
_symmetry.space_group_name_H-M   'P 1'
#
loop_
_entity.id
_entity.type
_entity.pdbx_description
1 polymer ?
#
loop_
_entity_poly.entity_id
_entity_poly.type
_entity_poly.pdbx_seq_one_letter_code
_entity_poly.pdbx_strand_id
1 'polypeptide(L)'
;MTKEDHPFRITQEDKERYEKLITNFDISSKESILKNIPMKISLMMNENNTNIFQRELIEDVSKLYTVIKNVPNLEENTQNRILFALQYFYESDDEIPDSVPDVGYLDDAVIVHWIAGSVLEEYSHIFEA
;
A
#
# COMPACT_ATOMS: atom_id res chain seq x y z
N MET A 1 5.46 -17.70 9.93
CA MET A 1 6.41 -17.06 9.00
C MET A 1 7.03 -15.88 9.70
N THR A 2 8.36 -15.82 9.78
CA THR A 2 9.06 -14.56 10.09
C THR A 2 8.91 -13.62 8.91
N LYS A 3 9.05 -12.29 9.10
CA LYS A 3 9.04 -11.28 8.02
C LYS A 3 9.96 -11.63 6.83
N GLU A 4 10.95 -12.50 7.06
CA GLU A 4 11.87 -12.99 6.02
C GLU A 4 11.34 -14.15 5.16
N ASP A 5 10.15 -14.72 5.35
CA ASP A 5 9.69 -15.87 4.52
C ASP A 5 8.63 -15.52 3.48
N HIS A 6 8.37 -14.23 3.20
CA HIS A 6 7.42 -13.86 2.16
C HIS A 6 8.00 -14.18 0.75
N PRO A 7 7.30 -14.98 -0.07
CA PRO A 7 7.84 -15.51 -1.34
C PRO A 7 8.10 -14.43 -2.40
N PHE A 8 7.51 -13.25 -2.23
CA PHE A 8 7.65 -12.11 -3.13
C PHE A 8 8.26 -10.93 -2.38
N ARG A 9 9.30 -10.34 -2.95
CA ARG A 9 10.08 -9.25 -2.34
C ARG A 9 10.42 -8.22 -3.38
N ILE A 10 10.39 -6.96 -2.97
CA ILE A 10 10.88 -5.85 -3.77
C ILE A 10 12.41 -5.92 -3.87
N THR A 11 12.96 -5.73 -5.07
CA THR A 11 14.40 -5.70 -5.28
C THR A 11 14.99 -4.37 -4.82
N GLN A 12 16.31 -4.30 -4.62
CA GLN A 12 16.96 -3.03 -4.27
C GLN A 12 16.86 -2.00 -5.42
N GLU A 13 16.94 -2.46 -6.66
CA GLU A 13 16.80 -1.63 -7.86
C GLU A 13 15.41 -1.02 -7.95
N ASP A 14 14.37 -1.80 -7.64
CA ASP A 14 12.99 -1.32 -7.59
C ASP A 14 12.78 -0.32 -6.46
N LYS A 15 13.34 -0.55 -5.26
CA LYS A 15 13.28 0.43 -4.17
C LYS A 15 13.86 1.77 -4.62
N GLU A 16 15.04 1.77 -5.22
CA GLU A 16 15.69 3.00 -5.71
C GLU A 16 14.88 3.71 -6.80
N ARG A 17 14.21 2.93 -7.66
CA ARG A 17 13.28 3.48 -8.66
C ARG A 17 12.07 4.14 -7.99
N TYR A 18 11.39 3.44 -7.08
CA TYR A 18 10.19 3.95 -6.43
C TYR A 18 10.48 5.11 -5.47
N GLU A 19 11.62 5.13 -4.78
CA GLU A 19 12.01 6.27 -3.94
C GLU A 19 12.12 7.58 -4.75
N LYS A 20 12.58 7.50 -6.01
CA LYS A 20 12.59 8.67 -6.91
C LYS A 20 11.18 9.12 -7.28
N LEU A 21 10.24 8.19 -7.46
CA LEU A 21 8.84 8.50 -7.76
C LEU A 21 8.14 9.11 -6.54
N ILE A 22 8.33 8.52 -5.35
CA ILE A 22 7.83 9.01 -4.06
C ILE A 22 8.31 10.43 -3.78
N THR A 23 9.59 10.72 -4.03
CA THR A 23 10.16 12.06 -3.81
C THR A 23 9.46 13.13 -4.65
N ASN A 24 8.97 12.78 -5.84
CA ASN A 24 8.30 13.69 -6.77
C ASN A 24 6.77 13.53 -6.76
N PHE A 25 6.22 12.88 -5.74
CA PHE A 25 4.80 12.58 -5.68
C PHE A 25 3.95 13.85 -5.58
N ASP A 26 2.92 13.96 -6.42
CA ASP A 26 2.02 15.11 -6.41
C ASP A 26 0.96 14.96 -5.30
N ILE A 27 1.20 15.63 -4.17
CA ILE A 27 0.30 15.62 -3.01
C ILE A 27 -1.07 16.24 -3.29
N SER A 28 -1.24 17.00 -4.39
CA SER A 28 -2.54 17.56 -4.76
C SER A 28 -3.58 16.48 -5.09
N SER A 29 -3.12 15.27 -5.44
CA SER A 29 -3.95 14.08 -5.70
C SER A 29 -4.51 13.41 -4.42
N LYS A 30 -4.07 13.84 -3.23
CA LYS A 30 -4.41 13.21 -1.93
C LYS A 30 -5.90 12.95 -1.74
N GLU A 31 -6.73 13.96 -1.90
CA GLU A 31 -8.18 13.81 -1.63
C GLU A 31 -8.85 12.86 -2.61
N SER A 32 -8.44 12.88 -3.89
CA SER A 32 -8.97 11.94 -4.89
C SER A 32 -8.56 10.51 -4.60
N ILE A 33 -7.32 10.25 -4.19
CA ILE A 33 -6.84 8.90 -3.85
C ILE A 33 -7.62 8.39 -2.64
N LEU A 34 -7.59 9.14 -1.54
CA LEU A 34 -8.19 8.71 -0.26
C LEU A 34 -9.70 8.45 -0.36
N LYS A 35 -10.42 9.16 -1.25
CA LYS A 35 -11.85 8.94 -1.45
C LYS A 35 -12.18 7.54 -1.99
N ASN A 36 -11.29 6.95 -2.78
CA ASN A 36 -11.57 5.70 -3.49
C ASN A 36 -11.10 4.44 -2.74
N ILE A 37 -10.11 4.58 -1.84
CA ILE A 37 -9.53 3.45 -1.09
C ILE A 37 -10.58 2.60 -0.36
N PRO A 38 -11.52 3.17 0.43
CA PRO A 38 -12.51 2.35 1.15
C PRO A 38 -13.38 1.51 0.21
N MET A 39 -13.70 2.03 -0.98
CA MET A 39 -14.50 1.32 -1.96
C MET A 39 -13.70 0.16 -2.57
N LYS A 40 -12.44 0.37 -2.96
CA LYS A 40 -11.60 -0.70 -3.54
C LYS A 40 -11.33 -1.83 -2.53
N ILE A 41 -11.03 -1.49 -1.27
CA ILE A 41 -10.95 -2.49 -0.17
C ILE A 41 -12.24 -3.30 -0.08
N SER A 42 -13.40 -2.62 -0.07
CA SER A 42 -14.69 -3.31 0.06
C SER A 42 -14.96 -4.25 -1.12
N LEU A 43 -14.56 -3.87 -2.34
CA LEU A 43 -14.71 -4.75 -3.51
C LEU A 43 -13.85 -6.01 -3.35
N MET A 44 -12.57 -5.87 -3.03
CA MET A 44 -11.66 -7.01 -2.86
C MET A 44 -12.07 -7.94 -1.69
N MET A 45 -12.58 -7.38 -0.59
CA MET A 45 -13.09 -8.19 0.54
C MET A 45 -14.34 -9.01 0.18
N ASN A 46 -15.12 -8.58 -0.81
CA ASN A 46 -16.32 -9.28 -1.27
C ASN A 46 -16.01 -10.30 -2.38
N GLU A 47 -14.77 -10.41 -2.84
CA GLU A 47 -14.36 -11.46 -3.77
C GLU A 47 -14.37 -12.82 -3.05
N ASN A 48 -15.08 -13.80 -3.62
CA ASN A 48 -15.27 -15.11 -3.00
C ASN A 48 -13.97 -15.92 -2.83
N ASN A 49 -12.86 -15.49 -3.46
CA ASN A 49 -11.59 -16.22 -3.55
C ASN A 49 -10.37 -15.39 -3.10
N THR A 50 -10.52 -14.47 -2.14
CA THR A 50 -9.36 -13.69 -1.65
C THR A 50 -8.27 -14.61 -1.09
N ASN A 51 -7.12 -14.61 -1.77
CA ASN A 51 -5.95 -15.40 -1.39
C ASN A 51 -5.18 -14.74 -0.22
N ILE A 52 -4.07 -15.36 0.21
CA ILE A 52 -3.33 -14.88 1.38
C ILE A 52 -2.69 -13.49 1.16
N PHE A 53 -2.07 -13.25 0.01
CA PHE A 53 -1.39 -11.98 -0.25
C PHE A 53 -2.39 -10.83 -0.45
N GLN A 54 -3.57 -11.10 -1.05
CA GLN A 54 -4.63 -10.10 -1.16
C GLN A 54 -5.18 -9.71 0.21
N ARG A 55 -5.26 -10.65 1.18
CA ARG A 55 -5.64 -10.33 2.57
C ARG A 55 -4.59 -9.47 3.26
N GLU A 56 -3.32 -9.81 3.10
CA GLU A 56 -2.20 -9.03 3.65
C GLU A 56 -2.16 -7.62 3.04
N LEU A 57 -2.37 -7.51 1.72
CA LEU A 57 -2.49 -6.22 1.03
C LEU A 57 -3.65 -5.39 1.61
N ILE A 58 -4.86 -5.97 1.74
CA ILE A 58 -6.00 -5.26 2.36
C ILE A 58 -5.67 -4.78 3.77
N GLU A 59 -4.99 -5.60 4.57
CA GLU A 59 -4.57 -5.24 5.92
C GLU A 59 -3.59 -4.07 5.93
N ASP A 60 -2.54 -4.12 5.12
CA ASP A 60 -1.52 -3.07 5.04
C ASP A 60 -2.09 -1.76 4.48
N VAL A 61 -2.92 -1.82 3.42
CA VAL A 61 -3.65 -0.65 2.90
C VAL A 61 -4.53 -0.04 3.99
N SER A 62 -5.26 -0.87 4.75
CA SER A 62 -6.15 -0.38 5.81
C SER A 62 -5.37 0.34 6.92
N LYS A 63 -4.21 -0.19 7.30
CA LYS A 63 -3.33 0.44 8.29
C LYS A 63 -2.77 1.76 7.77
N LEU A 64 -2.25 1.80 6.55
CA LEU A 64 -1.72 3.03 5.96
C LEU A 64 -2.80 4.11 5.80
N TYR A 65 -3.98 3.73 5.33
CA TYR A 65 -5.15 4.61 5.27
C TYR A 65 -5.52 5.17 6.66
N THR A 66 -5.43 4.34 7.70
CA THR A 66 -5.67 4.77 9.09
C THR A 66 -4.63 5.81 9.54
N VAL A 67 -3.34 5.57 9.28
CA VAL A 67 -2.25 6.51 9.61
C VAL A 67 -2.50 7.88 8.96
N ILE A 68 -2.69 7.92 7.65
CA ILE A 68 -2.84 9.21 6.93
C ILE A 68 -4.11 9.98 7.27
N LYS A 69 -5.16 9.29 7.74
CA LYS A 69 -6.42 9.93 8.19
C LYS A 69 -6.35 10.43 9.62
N ASN A 70 -5.68 9.71 10.52
CA ASN A 70 -5.78 9.93 11.96
C ASN A 70 -4.55 10.62 12.57
N VAL A 71 -3.41 10.62 11.89
CA VAL A 71 -2.20 11.31 12.37
C VAL A 71 -2.15 12.73 11.81
N PRO A 72 -2.33 13.76 12.65
CA PRO A 72 -2.14 15.14 12.21
C PRO A 72 -0.64 15.42 11.98
N ASN A 73 -0.33 16.28 11.02
CA ASN A 73 1.03 16.77 10.75
C ASN A 73 2.07 15.66 10.47
N LEU A 74 1.68 14.59 9.78
CA LEU A 74 2.63 13.61 9.25
C LEU A 74 3.73 14.32 8.45
N GLU A 75 4.97 13.85 8.58
CA GLU A 75 6.07 14.34 7.75
C GLU A 75 5.72 14.20 6.27
N GLU A 76 6.10 15.18 5.45
CA GLU A 76 5.81 15.20 4.01
C GLU A 76 6.30 13.92 3.32
N ASN A 77 7.51 13.44 3.67
CA ASN A 77 8.03 12.18 3.12
C ASN A 77 7.13 10.98 3.46
N THR A 78 6.69 10.87 4.71
CA THR A 78 5.76 9.81 5.15
C THR A 78 4.41 9.93 4.44
N GLN A 79 3.88 11.15 4.26
CA GLN A 79 2.65 11.35 3.50
C GLN A 79 2.81 10.89 2.04
N ASN A 80 3.91 11.25 1.38
CA ASN A 80 4.17 10.86 0.00
C ASN A 80 4.30 9.34 -0.15
N ARG A 81 4.98 8.67 0.80
CA ARG A 81 5.10 7.21 0.81
C ARG A 81 3.74 6.54 0.94
N ILE A 82 2.90 6.99 1.88
CA ILE A 82 1.55 6.45 2.06
C ILE A 82 0.71 6.70 0.81
N LEU A 83 0.70 7.92 0.27
CA LEU A 83 -0.11 8.26 -0.90
C LEU A 83 0.35 7.51 -2.15
N PHE A 84 1.65 7.30 -2.33
CA PHE A 84 2.19 6.48 -3.41
C PHE A 84 1.69 5.04 -3.31
N ALA A 85 1.79 4.41 -2.13
CA ALA A 85 1.28 3.06 -1.91
C ALA A 85 -0.23 2.95 -2.20
N LEU A 86 -1.01 3.93 -1.73
CA LEU A 86 -2.46 3.97 -1.92
C LEU A 86 -2.85 4.27 -3.38
N GLN A 87 -2.07 5.07 -4.10
CA GLN A 87 -2.29 5.32 -5.52
C GLN A 87 -2.03 4.07 -6.34
N TYR A 88 -0.90 3.40 -6.09
CA TYR A 88 -0.55 2.14 -6.76
C TYR A 88 -1.69 1.13 -6.54
N PHE A 89 -2.06 0.92 -5.27
CA PHE A 89 -3.23 0.11 -4.92
C PHE A 89 -4.53 0.54 -5.57
N TYR A 90 -4.76 1.83 -5.83
CA TYR A 90 -6.01 2.31 -6.41
C TYR A 90 -6.08 2.08 -7.93
N GLU A 91 -4.97 2.24 -8.63
CA GLU A 91 -4.86 2.00 -10.06
C GLU A 91 -5.06 0.50 -10.36
N SER A 92 -5.78 0.16 -11.43
CA SER A 92 -6.10 -1.26 -11.78
C SER A 92 -5.38 -1.74 -13.04
N ASP A 93 -4.69 -0.83 -13.73
CA ASP A 93 -3.90 -1.07 -14.95
C ASP A 93 -2.43 -0.67 -14.70
N ASP A 94 -1.89 -1.08 -13.56
CA ASP A 94 -0.50 -0.84 -13.10
C ASP A 94 0.51 -1.80 -13.76
N GLU A 95 1.58 -2.20 -13.07
CA GLU A 95 2.56 -3.13 -13.66
C GLU A 95 1.96 -4.53 -13.87
N ILE A 96 1.09 -5.00 -12.98
CA ILE A 96 0.31 -6.24 -13.12
C ILE A 96 -1.18 -5.94 -12.92
N PRO A 97 -1.96 -5.74 -14.00
CA PRO A 97 -3.36 -5.38 -13.88
C PRO A 97 -4.16 -6.32 -12.97
N ASP A 98 -5.02 -5.74 -12.13
CA ASP A 98 -5.93 -6.44 -11.20
C ASP A 98 -6.68 -7.61 -11.85
N SER A 99 -7.01 -7.46 -13.13
CA SER A 99 -7.78 -8.45 -13.91
C SER A 99 -7.01 -9.73 -14.25
N VAL A 100 -5.68 -9.76 -14.07
CA VAL A 100 -4.87 -10.94 -14.36
C VAL A 100 -5.19 -12.03 -13.31
N PRO A 101 -5.68 -13.21 -13.73
CA PRO A 101 -6.04 -14.28 -12.80
C PRO A 101 -4.84 -14.71 -11.95
N ASP A 102 -5.11 -15.03 -10.69
CA ASP A 102 -4.18 -15.57 -9.68
C ASP A 102 -3.00 -14.67 -9.26
N VAL A 103 -2.57 -13.73 -10.11
CA VAL A 103 -1.38 -12.89 -9.88
C VAL A 103 -1.63 -11.39 -9.91
N GLY A 104 -2.84 -10.93 -10.28
CA GLY A 104 -3.22 -9.53 -10.06
C GLY A 104 -3.03 -9.14 -8.60
N TYR A 105 -2.72 -7.87 -8.34
CA TYR A 105 -2.39 -7.32 -7.02
C TYR A 105 -1.07 -7.78 -6.40
N LEU A 106 -0.25 -8.56 -7.12
CA LEU A 106 0.98 -9.10 -6.54
C LEU A 106 2.05 -8.02 -6.34
N ASP A 107 2.20 -7.15 -7.33
CA ASP A 107 3.04 -5.95 -7.30
C ASP A 107 2.56 -4.93 -6.28
N ASP A 108 1.24 -4.68 -6.22
CA ASP A 108 0.61 -3.92 -5.13
C ASP A 108 1.03 -4.44 -3.76
N ALA A 109 0.84 -5.74 -3.52
CA ALA A 109 1.15 -6.37 -2.24
C ALA A 109 2.61 -6.16 -1.87
N VAL A 110 3.53 -6.29 -2.83
CA VAL A 110 4.97 -6.10 -2.60
C VAL A 110 5.31 -4.66 -2.25
N ILE A 111 4.77 -3.68 -2.99
CA ILE A 111 5.07 -2.25 -2.80
C ILE A 111 4.43 -1.75 -1.50
N VAL A 112 3.15 -2.06 -1.30
CA VAL A 112 2.40 -1.65 -0.11
C VAL A 112 3.03 -2.28 1.14
N HIS A 113 3.39 -3.56 1.12
CA HIS A 113 4.01 -4.22 2.26
C HIS A 113 5.37 -3.61 2.61
N TRP A 114 6.19 -3.27 1.60
CA TRP A 114 7.46 -2.59 1.82
C TRP A 114 7.27 -1.22 2.51
N ILE A 115 6.32 -0.42 2.01
CA ILE A 115 6.04 0.91 2.57
C ILE A 115 5.43 0.79 3.97
N ALA A 116 4.45 -0.08 4.14
CA ALA A 116 3.83 -0.38 5.42
C ALA A 116 4.87 -0.84 6.45
N GLY A 117 5.81 -1.69 6.05
CA GLY A 117 6.91 -2.14 6.90
C GLY A 117 7.69 -0.97 7.52
N SER A 118 8.06 0.03 6.71
CA SER A 118 8.79 1.21 7.19
C SER A 118 7.93 2.22 7.94
N VAL A 119 6.69 2.46 7.50
CA VAL A 119 5.81 3.46 8.13
C VAL A 119 5.27 2.92 9.45
N LEU A 120 4.79 1.69 9.49
CA LEU A 120 4.19 1.13 10.70
C LEU A 120 5.22 0.83 11.79
N GLU A 121 6.50 0.67 11.46
CA GLU A 121 7.57 0.63 12.46
C GLU A 121 7.73 1.97 13.18
N GLU A 122 7.63 3.08 12.45
CA GLU A 122 7.70 4.45 13.00
C GLU A 122 6.43 4.81 13.80
N TYR A 123 5.26 4.36 13.35
CA TYR A 123 3.96 4.70 13.91
C TYR A 123 3.28 3.54 14.68
N SER A 124 4.05 2.56 15.16
CA SER A 124 3.53 1.35 15.81
C SER A 124 2.63 1.65 17.02
N HIS A 125 2.94 2.73 17.76
CA HIS A 125 2.22 3.22 18.93
C HIS A 125 0.75 3.58 18.67
N ILE A 126 0.34 3.72 17.41
CA ILE A 126 -1.05 4.01 17.02
C ILE A 126 -1.92 2.74 17.04
N PHE A 127 -1.30 1.58 16.87
CA PHE A 127 -1.99 0.29 16.75
C PHE A 127 -1.94 -0.53 18.05
N GLU A 128 -1.23 -0.04 19.07
CA GLU A 128 -1.24 -0.60 20.41
C GLU A 128 -2.46 -0.05 21.16
N ALA A 129 -3.48 -0.90 21.33
CA ALA A 129 -4.67 -0.65 22.15
C ALA A 129 -4.64 -1.47 23.44
#